data_AF-A0A141RHL7-F1
#
_entry.id   AF-A0A141RHL7-F1
#
_cell.length_a   1.000
_cell.length_b   1.000
_cell.length_c   1.000
_cell.angle_alpha   90.00
_cell.angle_beta   90.00
_cell.angle_gamma   90.00
#
_symmetry.space_group_name_H-M   'P 1'
#
loop_
_entity.id
_entity.type
_entity.pdbx_description
1 polymer ?
#
loop_
_entity_poly.entity_id
_entity_poly.type
_entity_poly.pdbx_seq_one_letter_code
_entity_poly.pdbx_strand_id
1 'polypeptide(L)'
;DGVNDYTLEAKAGQMMHINMNSQRPHPYFNVIAPDNNSIFNGSLSGDTFEQRLMSSGKYTVRVYQMGGARDERKTSAYALTFKITD
;
A
#
# COMPACT_ATOMS: atom_id res chain seq x y z
N ASP A 1 -5.34 15.32 6.19
CA ASP A 1 -5.88 13.97 6.40
C ASP A 1 -4.72 12.99 6.46
N GLY A 2 -4.59 12.20 7.52
CA GLY A 2 -3.36 11.43 7.85
C GLY A 2 -3.08 10.21 6.97
N VAL A 3 -3.22 10.35 5.65
CA VAL A 3 -2.98 9.32 4.63
C VAL A 3 -2.20 9.88 3.45
N ASN A 4 -1.40 9.04 2.79
CA ASN A 4 -0.72 9.36 1.54
C ASN A 4 -1.09 8.30 0.49
N ASP A 5 -1.55 8.73 -0.68
CA ASP A 5 -1.92 7.84 -1.77
C ASP A 5 -0.88 7.88 -2.89
N TYR A 6 -0.52 6.70 -3.40
CA TYR A 6 0.33 6.51 -4.57
C TYR A 6 -0.45 5.74 -5.62
N THR A 7 -0.44 6.21 -6.87
CA THR A 7 -1.12 5.54 -7.98
C THR A 7 -0.14 4.77 -8.83
N LEU A 8 -0.45 3.51 -9.11
CA LEU A 8 0.31 2.63 -9.99
C LEU A 8 -0.59 2.18 -11.15
N GLU A 9 -0.19 2.45 -12.38
CA GLU A 9 -0.83 1.88 -13.56
C GLU A 9 -0.22 0.52 -13.88
N ALA A 10 -1.07 -0.50 -14.00
CA ALA A 10 -0.64 -1.87 -14.25
C ALA A 10 -1.66 -2.60 -15.13
N LYS A 11 -1.25 -3.73 -15.72
CA LYS A 11 -2.07 -4.60 -16.56
C LYS A 11 -2.38 -5.90 -15.84
N ALA A 12 -3.55 -6.47 -16.13
CA ALA A 12 -3.86 -7.84 -15.73
C ALA A 12 -2.76 -8.80 -16.22
N GLY A 13 -2.37 -9.73 -15.36
CA GLY A 13 -1.29 -10.68 -15.61
C GLY A 13 0.09 -10.22 -15.11
N GLN A 14 0.32 -8.93 -14.88
CA GLN A 14 1.58 -8.46 -14.30
C GLN A 14 1.70 -8.88 -12.82
N MET A 15 2.91 -9.15 -12.37
CA MET A 15 3.24 -9.30 -10.95
C MET A 15 3.51 -7.92 -10.36
N MET A 16 2.78 -7.56 -9.31
CA MET A 16 3.04 -6.36 -8.51
C MET A 16 3.64 -6.77 -7.18
N HIS A 17 4.82 -6.22 -6.86
CA HIS A 17 5.48 -6.33 -5.58
C HIS A 17 5.57 -4.93 -4.95
N ILE A 18 5.12 -4.83 -3.70
CA ILE A 18 5.19 -3.63 -2.87
C ILE A 18 5.74 -4.04 -1.51
N ASN A 19 6.79 -3.39 -1.07
CA ASN A 19 7.32 -3.55 0.28
C ASN A 19 7.43 -2.18 0.97
N MET A 20 7.07 -2.14 2.23
CA MET A 20 7.21 -0.97 3.09
C MET A 20 8.24 -1.27 4.19
N ASN A 21 9.25 -0.41 4.29
CA ASN A 21 10.20 -0.43 5.39
C ASN A 21 9.99 0.80 6.27
N SER A 22 9.82 0.60 7.59
CA SER A 22 9.74 1.68 8.56
C SER A 22 10.50 1.34 9.83
N GLN A 23 11.18 2.35 10.39
CA GLN A 23 11.88 2.23 11.68
C GLN A 23 10.93 2.37 12.88
N ARG A 24 9.66 2.72 12.65
CA ARG A 24 8.66 2.87 13.71
C ARG A 24 7.45 1.99 13.42
N PRO A 25 6.79 1.47 14.46
CA PRO A 25 5.51 0.83 14.28
C PRO A 25 4.49 1.87 13.75
N HIS A 26 3.57 1.43 12.90
CA HIS A 26 2.41 2.22 12.43
C HIS A 26 2.70 3.33 11.39
N PRO A 27 3.37 2.99 10.29
CA PRO A 27 2.69 3.15 9.01
C PRO A 27 2.26 1.78 8.51
N TYR A 28 1.12 1.76 7.82
CA TYR A 28 0.53 0.62 7.13
C TYR A 28 0.18 1.05 5.73
N PHE A 29 0.04 0.12 4.80
CA PHE A 29 -0.53 0.42 3.50
C PHE A 29 -1.63 -0.57 3.12
N ASN A 30 -2.60 -0.07 2.37
CA ASN A 30 -3.54 -0.91 1.64
C ASN A 30 -3.23 -0.83 0.14
N VAL A 31 -3.55 -1.90 -0.59
CA VAL A 31 -3.59 -1.88 -2.06
C VAL A 31 -5.05 -1.95 -2.46
N ILE A 32 -5.49 -0.95 -3.22
CA ILE A 32 -6.87 -0.80 -3.69
C ILE A 32 -6.85 -0.97 -5.21
N ALA A 33 -7.66 -1.91 -5.69
CA ALA A 33 -7.77 -2.23 -7.11
C ALA A 33 -8.58 -1.16 -7.88
N PRO A 34 -8.55 -1.18 -9.23
CA PRO A 34 -9.26 -0.20 -10.06
C PRO A 34 -10.78 -0.12 -9.83
N ASP A 35 -11.37 -1.17 -9.27
CA ASP A 35 -12.79 -1.25 -8.89
C ASP A 35 -13.08 -0.73 -7.47
N ASN A 36 -12.10 -0.10 -6.82
CA ASN A 36 -12.11 0.38 -5.44
C ASN A 36 -12.16 -0.69 -4.34
N ASN A 37 -11.96 -1.96 -4.67
CA ASN A 37 -11.83 -3.01 -3.65
C ASN A 37 -10.41 -3.06 -3.07
N SER A 38 -10.30 -3.13 -1.73
CA SER A 38 -9.02 -3.35 -1.06
C SER A 38 -8.59 -4.81 -1.24
N ILE A 39 -7.52 -5.04 -1.97
CA ILE A 39 -6.95 -6.38 -2.22
C ILE A 39 -5.79 -6.73 -1.28
N PHE A 40 -5.33 -5.74 -0.50
CA PHE A 40 -4.36 -5.92 0.57
C PHE A 40 -4.66 -4.97 1.73
N ASN A 41 -4.51 -5.47 2.96
CA ASN A 41 -4.61 -4.65 4.17
C ASN A 41 -3.37 -4.86 5.04
N GLY A 42 -2.44 -3.91 5.04
CA GLY A 42 -1.15 -4.05 5.72
C GLY A 42 -1.24 -4.08 7.25
N SER A 43 -2.32 -3.59 7.87
CA SER A 43 -2.47 -3.74 9.33
C SER A 43 -2.81 -5.16 9.75
N LEU A 44 -3.33 -5.98 8.82
CA LEU A 44 -3.65 -7.38 9.04
C LEU A 44 -2.63 -8.33 8.40
N SER A 45 -2.05 -7.93 7.26
CA SER A 45 -1.26 -8.81 6.40
C SER A 45 0.25 -8.52 6.44
N GLY A 46 0.68 -7.45 7.11
CA GLY A 46 2.10 -7.09 7.22
C GLY A 46 2.54 -6.01 6.22
N ASP A 47 3.82 -6.01 5.89
CA ASP A 47 4.50 -4.91 5.21
C ASP A 47 4.84 -5.20 3.73
N THR A 48 4.40 -6.35 3.22
CA THR A 48 4.72 -6.83 1.88
C THR A 48 3.46 -7.32 1.16
N PHE A 49 3.26 -6.84 -0.06
CA PHE A 49 2.26 -7.31 -1.00
C PHE A 49 2.97 -7.83 -2.24
N GLU A 50 2.69 -9.07 -2.64
CA GLU A 50 3.18 -9.65 -3.88
C GLU A 50 2.07 -10.51 -4.49
N GLN A 51 1.48 -10.04 -5.59
CA GLN A 51 0.42 -10.78 -6.30
C GLN A 51 0.43 -10.51 -7.80
N ARG A 52 0.01 -11.53 -8.56
CA ARG A 52 -0.34 -11.39 -9.97
C ARG A 52 -1.70 -10.70 -10.09
N LEU A 53 -1.75 -9.62 -10.85
CA LEU A 53 -2.91 -8.74 -10.92
C LEU A 53 -4.02 -9.34 -11.78
N MET A 54 -5.25 -9.29 -11.29
CA MET A 54 -6.43 -9.82 -11.98
C MET A 54 -7.07 -8.83 -12.94
N SER A 55 -6.76 -7.53 -12.81
CA SER A 55 -7.37 -6.45 -13.58
C SER A 55 -6.33 -5.45 -14.07
N SER A 56 -6.58 -4.85 -15.23
CA SER A 56 -5.80 -3.71 -15.71
C SER A 56 -6.39 -2.41 -15.14
N GLY A 57 -5.54 -1.43 -14.86
CA GLY A 57 -5.97 -0.09 -14.49
C GLY A 57 -5.10 0.56 -13.43
N LYS A 58 -5.69 1.57 -12.77
CA LYS A 58 -5.05 2.34 -11.70
C LYS A 58 -5.28 1.66 -10.36
N TYR A 59 -4.20 1.19 -9.76
CA TYR A 59 -4.17 0.75 -8.38
C TYR A 59 -3.78 1.91 -7.48
N THR A 60 -4.39 1.98 -6.29
CA THR A 60 -4.02 2.96 -5.26
C THR A 60 -3.35 2.24 -4.10
N VAL A 61 -2.11 2.64 -3.79
CA VAL A 61 -1.41 2.27 -2.58
C VAL A 61 -1.61 3.38 -1.56
N ARG A 62 -2.45 3.12 -0.55
CA ARG A 62 -2.79 4.09 0.48
C ARG A 62 -2.00 3.81 1.74
N VAL A 63 -1.07 4.69 2.08
CA VAL A 63 -0.35 4.66 3.36
C VAL A 63 -1.14 5.38 4.43
N TYR A 64 -1.22 4.80 5.62
CA TYR A 64 -1.94 5.34 6.76
C TYR A 64 -1.29 4.92 8.08
N GLN A 65 -1.67 5.56 9.18
CA GLN A 65 -1.26 5.16 10.53
C GLN A 65 -2.48 4.65 11.33
N MET A 66 -2.33 4.07 12.52
CA MET A 66 -3.47 3.69 13.37
C MET A 66 -3.26 4.15 14.81
N GLY A 67 -4.36 4.22 15.57
CA GLY A 67 -4.35 4.56 16.99
C GLY A 67 -3.78 5.95 17.29
N GLY A 68 -3.14 6.08 18.46
CA GLY A 68 -2.58 7.34 18.94
C GLY A 68 -1.57 8.01 17.99
N ALA A 69 -0.90 7.25 17.12
CA ALA A 69 -0.02 7.85 16.09
C ALA A 69 -0.82 8.71 15.09
N ARG A 70 -2.01 8.23 14.70
CA ARG A 70 -2.98 8.97 13.87
C ARG A 70 -3.50 10.20 14.61
N ASP A 71 -3.90 10.04 15.86
CA ASP A 71 -4.56 11.08 16.66
C ASP A 71 -3.59 12.21 17.05
N GLU A 72 -2.35 11.86 17.37
CA GLU A 72 -1.27 12.80 17.70
C GLU A 72 -0.59 13.40 16.45
N ARG A 73 -1.03 13.05 15.24
CA ARG A 73 -0.43 13.45 13.96
C ARG A 73 1.08 13.17 13.89
N LYS A 74 1.55 12.13 14.57
CA LYS A 74 2.95 11.71 14.49
C LYS A 74 3.26 11.31 13.07
N THR A 75 4.41 11.72 12.54
CA THR A 75 4.87 11.27 11.21
C THR A 75 5.91 10.17 11.39
N SER A 76 5.53 8.92 11.09
CA SER A 76 6.49 7.82 10.98
C SER A 76 7.10 7.83 9.59
N ALA A 77 8.43 8.00 9.51
CA ALA A 77 9.15 7.85 8.26
C ALA A 77 9.02 6.41 7.72
N TYR A 78 8.86 6.29 6.41
CA TYR A 78 8.80 5.01 5.71
C TYR A 78 9.47 5.11 4.35
N ALA A 79 9.88 3.97 3.82
CA ALA A 79 10.27 3.80 2.43
C ALA A 79 9.33 2.79 1.77
N LEU A 80 8.87 3.10 0.56
CA LEU A 80 8.11 2.18 -0.28
C LEU A 80 8.95 1.79 -1.49
N THR A 81 9.00 0.49 -1.74
CA THR A 81 9.56 -0.07 -2.97
C THR A 81 8.41 -0.59 -3.82
N PHE A 82 8.31 -0.12 -5.07
CA PHE A 82 7.34 -0.60 -6.04
C PHE A 82 8.05 -1.34 -7.17
N LYS A 83 7.56 -2.52 -7.53
CA LYS A 83 8.03 -3.27 -8.70
C LYS A 83 6.84 -3.89 -9.42
N ILE A 84 6.77 -3.67 -10.73
CA ILE A 84 5.78 -4.29 -11.62
C ILE A 84 6.55 -5.00 -12.73
N THR A 85 6.27 -6.27 -12.94
CA THR A 85 6.89 -7.10 -14.00
C THR A 85 5.82 -7.91 -14.72
N ASP A 86 6.08 -8.32 -15.96
CA ASP A 86 5.19 -9.21 -16.72
C ASP A 86 5.22 -10.68 -16.23
#